data_AF-A0A2G6CGH3-F1
#
_entry.id   AF-A0A2G6CGH3-F1
#
_cell.length_a   1.000
_cell.length_b   1.000
_cell.length_c   1.000
_cell.angle_alpha   90.00
_cell.angle_beta   90.00
_cell.angle_gamma   90.00
#
_symmetry.space_group_name_H-M   'P 1'
#
loop_
_entity.id
_entity.type
_entity.pdbx_description
1 polymer ?
#
loop_
_entity_poly.entity_id
_entity_poly.type
_entity_poly.pdbx_seq_one_letter_code
_entity_poly.pdbx_strand_id
1 'polypeptide(L)'
;MADMTEFQSRLTQALDRIGSGLEGLEKPIVGEGEEALRAALEEERTANAQLEERVRAIKEKQDTTVATLAAEVDRLRELLGREEAQLSRLSRVNEELRGNNQALRDAMTAGVAEPHLINKAMMAQLESVRAAQAADRLELDGVLGELNALVQDAAAKAEKGEQQDA
;
A
#
# COMPACT_ATOMS: atom_id res chain seq x y z
N MET A 1 -95.51 -11.71 13.08
CA MET A 1 -95.07 -11.27 14.42
C MET A 1 -93.73 -11.92 14.80
N ALA A 2 -93.54 -13.24 14.60
CA ALA A 2 -92.28 -13.93 14.91
C ALA A 2 -91.08 -13.52 14.03
N ASP A 3 -91.31 -13.27 12.73
CA ASP A 3 -90.22 -12.95 11.79
C ASP A 3 -89.53 -11.63 12.11
N MET A 4 -90.27 -10.61 12.55
CA MET A 4 -89.70 -9.29 12.86
C MET A 4 -88.80 -9.31 14.10
N THR A 5 -89.17 -10.09 15.13
CA THR A 5 -88.33 -10.32 16.31
C THR A 5 -87.07 -11.12 15.99
N GLU A 6 -87.14 -12.09 15.06
CA GLU A 6 -85.97 -12.83 14.60
C GLU A 6 -85.00 -11.93 13.82
N PHE A 7 -85.52 -11.08 12.91
CA PHE A 7 -84.71 -10.10 12.20
C PHE A 7 -84.06 -9.07 13.15
N GLN A 8 -84.77 -8.62 14.17
CA GLN A 8 -84.22 -7.72 15.20
C GLN A 8 -83.09 -8.38 15.99
N SER A 9 -83.26 -9.63 16.43
CA SER A 9 -82.21 -10.38 17.14
C SER A 9 -80.96 -10.56 16.28
N ARG A 10 -81.14 -10.90 14.99
CA ARG A 10 -80.04 -11.03 14.04
C ARG A 10 -79.33 -9.71 13.74
N LEU A 11 -80.08 -8.60 13.66
CA LEU A 11 -79.51 -7.28 13.45
C LEU A 11 -78.68 -6.83 14.65
N THR A 12 -79.17 -7.02 15.88
CA THR A 12 -78.42 -6.70 17.09
C THR A 12 -77.14 -7.53 17.19
N GLN A 13 -77.21 -8.84 16.88
CA GLN A 13 -76.03 -9.69 16.85
C GLN A 13 -75.03 -9.29 15.75
N ALA A 14 -75.51 -8.86 14.59
CA ALA A 14 -74.65 -8.35 13.52
C ALA A 14 -74.01 -7.01 13.93
N LEU A 15 -74.76 -6.12 14.58
CA LEU A 15 -74.26 -4.83 15.07
C LEU A 15 -73.26 -4.99 16.21
N ASP A 16 -73.47 -5.91 17.15
CA ASP A 16 -72.50 -6.22 18.22
C ASP A 16 -71.22 -6.85 17.65
N ARG A 17 -71.35 -7.69 16.62
CA ARG A 17 -70.19 -8.26 15.91
C ARG A 17 -69.43 -7.21 15.10
N ILE A 18 -70.12 -6.23 14.53
CA ILE A 18 -69.50 -5.09 13.86
C ILE A 18 -68.86 -4.15 14.87
N GLY A 19 -69.51 -3.90 16.01
CA GLY A 19 -68.97 -3.09 17.11
C GLY A 19 -67.69 -3.69 17.69
N SER A 20 -67.71 -4.97 18.03
CA SER A 20 -66.52 -5.70 18.48
C SER A 20 -65.44 -5.84 17.40
N GLY A 21 -65.84 -5.95 16.12
CA GLY A 21 -64.92 -5.93 14.98
C GLY A 21 -64.25 -4.57 14.77
N LEU A 22 -64.98 -3.47 14.97
CA LEU A 22 -64.46 -2.10 14.90
C LEU A 22 -63.55 -1.80 16.07
N GLU A 23 -63.91 -2.21 17.29
CA GLU A 23 -63.07 -2.05 18.50
C GLU A 23 -61.75 -2.85 18.38
N GLY A 24 -61.78 -3.99 17.69
CA GLY A 24 -60.57 -4.75 17.32
C GLY A 24 -59.72 -4.10 16.22
N LEU A 25 -60.32 -3.33 15.31
CA LEU A 25 -59.61 -2.55 14.29
C LEU A 25 -59.04 -1.23 14.83
N GLU A 26 -59.71 -0.65 15.82
CA GLU A 26 -59.31 0.61 16.48
C GLU A 26 -58.17 0.40 17.48
N LYS A 27 -57.97 -0.84 17.95
CA LYS A 27 -56.76 -1.20 18.68
C LYS A 27 -55.56 -1.08 17.73
N PRO A 28 -54.58 -0.18 17.98
CA PRO A 28 -53.56 0.14 17.00
C PRO A 28 -52.56 -1.01 16.92
N ILE A 29 -52.77 -1.93 15.98
CA ILE A 29 -51.76 -2.93 15.57
C ILE A 29 -50.52 -2.24 14.96
N VAL A 30 -50.65 -0.96 14.60
CA VAL A 30 -49.67 -0.18 13.85
C VAL A 30 -48.72 0.63 14.76
N GLY A 31 -49.02 0.83 16.05
CA GLY A 31 -48.23 1.73 16.92
C GLY A 31 -46.91 1.16 17.42
N GLU A 32 -46.94 -0.01 18.08
CA GLU A 32 -45.75 -0.57 18.74
C GLU A 32 -44.76 -1.21 17.74
N GLY A 33 -45.26 -1.82 16.67
CA GLY A 33 -44.43 -2.44 15.63
C GLY A 33 -43.73 -1.42 14.72
N GLU A 34 -44.38 -0.29 14.42
CA GLU A 34 -43.80 0.74 13.57
C GLU A 34 -42.69 1.53 14.30
N GLU A 35 -42.85 1.79 15.60
CA GLU A 35 -41.79 2.40 16.42
C GLU A 35 -40.58 1.48 16.57
N ALA A 36 -40.78 0.17 16.80
CA ALA A 36 -39.70 -0.81 16.85
C ALA A 36 -38.95 -0.93 15.50
N LEU A 37 -39.67 -0.92 14.38
CA LEU A 37 -39.07 -0.92 13.04
C LEU A 37 -38.30 0.37 12.74
N ARG A 38 -38.81 1.53 13.18
CA ARG A 38 -38.10 2.82 13.06
C ARG A 38 -36.83 2.83 13.90
N ALA A 39 -36.86 2.32 15.12
CA ALA A 39 -35.68 2.20 15.97
C ALA A 39 -34.61 1.29 15.34
N ALA A 40 -35.01 0.13 14.82
CA ALA A 40 -34.10 -0.78 14.11
C ALA A 40 -33.52 -0.17 12.82
N LEU A 41 -34.31 0.61 12.07
CA LEU A 41 -33.84 1.31 10.88
C LEU A 41 -32.78 2.38 11.23
N GLU A 42 -33.00 3.14 12.31
CA GLU A 42 -32.03 4.12 12.78
C GLU A 42 -30.75 3.46 13.30
N GLU A 43 -30.86 2.33 14.02
CA GLU A 43 -29.71 1.53 14.44
C GLU A 43 -28.90 1.03 13.22
N GLU A 44 -29.55 0.44 12.23
CA GLU A 44 -28.92 0.00 10.97
C GLU A 44 -28.31 1.17 10.18
N ARG A 45 -28.93 2.35 10.18
CA ARG A 45 -28.35 3.55 9.56
C ARG A 45 -27.09 4.01 10.27
N THR A 46 -27.09 4.00 11.61
CA THR A 46 -25.90 4.36 12.38
C THR A 46 -24.77 3.33 12.19
N ALA A 47 -25.10 2.04 12.17
CA ALA A 47 -24.14 0.98 11.89
C ALA A 47 -23.55 1.10 10.48
N ASN A 48 -24.37 1.36 9.46
CA ASN A 48 -23.90 1.60 8.10
C ASN A 48 -23.00 2.83 8.01
N ALA A 49 -23.36 3.96 8.65
CA ALA A 49 -22.52 5.15 8.67
C ALA A 49 -21.13 4.88 9.29
N GLN A 50 -21.09 4.13 10.40
CA GLN A 50 -19.83 3.72 11.04
C GLN A 50 -19.01 2.78 10.15
N LEU A 51 -19.67 1.84 9.45
CA LEU A 51 -18.99 0.94 8.51
C LEU A 51 -18.44 1.69 7.29
N GLU A 52 -19.19 2.65 6.74
CA GLU A 52 -18.72 3.50 5.64
C GLU A 52 -17.51 4.33 6.05
N GLU A 53 -17.52 4.91 7.26
CA GLU A 53 -16.38 5.64 7.80
C GLU A 53 -15.16 4.73 7.99
N ARG A 54 -15.35 3.53 8.55
CA ARG A 54 -14.28 2.52 8.69
C ARG A 54 -13.72 2.10 7.34
N VAL A 55 -14.57 1.86 6.34
CA VAL A 55 -14.14 1.50 4.98
C VAL A 55 -13.37 2.66 4.36
N ARG A 56 -13.81 3.91 4.56
CA ARG A 56 -13.09 5.10 4.08
C ARG A 56 -11.71 5.21 4.71
N ALA A 57 -11.61 5.07 6.04
CA ALA A 57 -10.34 5.13 6.75
C ALA A 57 -9.38 3.98 6.33
N ILE A 58 -9.92 2.78 6.11
CA ILE A 58 -9.12 1.64 5.61
C ILE A 58 -8.61 1.93 4.19
N LYS A 59 -9.48 2.43 3.29
CA LYS A 59 -9.09 2.79 1.93
C LYS A 59 -8.00 3.86 1.92
N GLU A 60 -8.16 4.93 2.68
CA GLU A 60 -7.17 6.00 2.77
C GLU A 60 -5.81 5.47 3.29
N LYS A 61 -5.84 4.61 4.31
CA LYS A 61 -4.63 3.95 4.82
C LYS A 61 -3.99 3.03 3.78
N GLN A 62 -4.80 2.27 3.04
CA GLN A 62 -4.33 1.38 1.97
C GLN A 62 -3.72 2.18 0.82
N ASP A 63 -4.40 3.22 0.34
CA ASP A 63 -3.92 4.09 -0.74
C ASP A 63 -2.59 4.76 -0.35
N THR A 64 -2.47 5.23 0.89
CA THR A 64 -1.22 5.77 1.43
C THR A 64 -0.12 4.71 1.45
N THR A 65 -0.43 3.50 1.93
CA THR A 65 0.55 2.40 2.01
C THR A 65 1.01 1.96 0.63
N VAL A 66 0.09 1.85 -0.33
CA VAL A 66 0.37 1.50 -1.73
C VAL A 66 1.21 2.60 -2.39
N ALA A 67 0.90 3.87 -2.17
CA ALA A 67 1.70 4.98 -2.69
C ALA A 67 3.15 4.94 -2.16
N THR A 68 3.34 4.71 -0.85
CA THR A 68 4.66 4.57 -0.25
C THR A 68 5.43 3.37 -0.81
N LEU A 69 4.79 2.21 -0.92
CA LEU A 69 5.41 1.01 -1.49
C LEU A 69 5.76 1.19 -2.97
N ALA A 70 4.90 1.84 -3.75
CA ALA A 70 5.16 2.12 -5.15
C ALA A 70 6.38 3.05 -5.32
N ALA A 71 6.46 4.11 -4.51
CA ALA A 71 7.62 5.00 -4.50
C ALA A 71 8.92 4.27 -4.13
N GLU A 72 8.85 3.35 -3.16
CA GLU A 72 10.01 2.56 -2.75
C GLU A 72 10.45 1.57 -3.84
N VAL A 73 9.51 0.92 -4.51
CA VAL A 73 9.82 0.04 -5.65
C VAL A 73 10.49 0.82 -6.78
N ASP A 74 10.04 2.03 -7.09
CA ASP A 74 10.64 2.85 -8.12
C ASP A 74 12.05 3.33 -7.73
N ARG A 75 12.26 3.70 -6.47
CA ARG A 75 13.60 3.99 -5.91
C ARG A 75 14.54 2.80 -6.04
N LEU A 76 14.10 1.60 -5.63
CA LEU A 76 14.92 0.39 -5.70
C LEU A 76 15.26 0.00 -7.15
N ARG A 77 14.32 0.17 -8.08
CA ARG A 77 14.58 -0.04 -9.52
C ARG A 77 15.63 0.91 -10.05
N GLU A 78 15.59 2.18 -9.66
CA GLU A 78 16.61 3.15 -10.06
C GLU A 78 17.99 2.80 -9.49
N LEU A 79 18.06 2.40 -8.22
CA LEU A 79 19.30 1.96 -7.58
C LEU A 79 19.89 0.75 -8.31
N LEU A 80 19.07 -0.28 -8.57
CA LEU A 80 19.47 -1.46 -9.31
C LEU A 80 20.01 -1.11 -10.70
N GLY A 81 19.32 -0.23 -11.45
CA GLY A 81 19.78 0.19 -12.76
C GLY A 81 21.12 0.93 -12.73
N ARG A 82 21.40 1.70 -11.67
CA ARG A 82 22.70 2.34 -11.47
C ARG A 82 23.80 1.32 -11.16
N GLU A 83 23.51 0.33 -10.30
CA GLU A 83 24.45 -0.75 -9.98
C GLU A 83 24.78 -1.61 -11.19
N GLU A 84 23.77 -2.02 -11.98
CA GLU A 84 23.97 -2.78 -13.22
C GLU A 84 24.87 -2.03 -14.21
N ALA A 85 24.69 -0.72 -14.36
CA ALA A 85 25.53 0.11 -15.21
C ALA A 85 26.99 0.17 -14.70
N GLN A 86 27.20 0.24 -13.39
CA GLN A 86 28.55 0.21 -12.81
C GLN A 86 29.21 -1.16 -12.98
N LEU A 87 28.50 -2.25 -12.72
CA LEU A 87 29.00 -3.62 -12.92
C LEU A 87 29.40 -3.84 -14.38
N SER A 88 28.55 -3.44 -15.33
CA SER A 88 28.86 -3.50 -16.77
C SER A 88 30.13 -2.73 -17.11
N ARG A 89 30.28 -1.51 -16.57
CA ARG A 89 31.48 -0.68 -16.76
C ARG A 89 32.72 -1.35 -16.16
N LEU A 90 32.63 -1.86 -14.94
CA LEU A 90 33.73 -2.54 -14.26
C LEU A 90 34.15 -3.81 -15.00
N SER A 91 33.20 -4.61 -15.49
CA SER A 91 33.48 -5.78 -16.32
C SER A 91 34.20 -5.41 -17.61
N ARG A 92 33.75 -4.37 -18.33
CA ARG A 92 34.41 -3.90 -19.56
C ARG A 92 35.85 -3.50 -19.30
N VAL A 93 36.08 -2.68 -18.27
CA VAL A 93 37.41 -2.17 -17.96
C VAL A 93 38.35 -3.29 -17.49
N ASN A 94 37.85 -4.29 -16.76
CA ASN A 94 38.62 -5.48 -16.41
C ASN A 94 39.01 -6.31 -17.63
N GLU A 95 38.11 -6.46 -18.60
CA GLU A 95 38.40 -7.17 -19.85
C GLU A 95 39.48 -6.44 -20.67
N GLU A 96 39.39 -5.12 -20.79
CA GLU A 96 40.41 -4.29 -21.43
C GLU A 96 41.77 -4.41 -20.73
N LEU A 97 41.78 -4.44 -19.39
CA LEU A 97 42.98 -4.67 -18.60
C LEU A 97 43.61 -6.05 -18.84
N ARG A 98 42.80 -7.11 -18.91
CA ARG A 98 43.28 -8.47 -19.20
C ARG A 98 43.88 -8.54 -20.59
N GLY A 99 43.20 -7.95 -21.59
CA GLY A 99 43.71 -7.85 -22.96
C GLY A 99 45.04 -7.09 -23.04
N ASN A 100 45.16 -5.96 -22.35
CA ASN A 100 46.41 -5.19 -22.33
C ASN A 100 47.55 -5.93 -21.60
N ASN A 101 47.26 -6.66 -20.52
CA ASN A 101 48.25 -7.50 -19.85
C ASN A 101 48.73 -8.65 -20.75
N GLN A 102 47.83 -9.26 -21.52
CA GLN A 102 48.20 -10.30 -22.48
C GLN A 102 49.12 -9.73 -23.57
N ALA A 103 48.74 -8.60 -24.17
CA ALA A 103 49.56 -7.94 -25.19
C ALA A 103 50.96 -7.56 -24.67
N LEU A 104 51.07 -7.10 -23.42
CA LEU A 104 52.37 -6.83 -22.79
C LEU A 104 53.21 -8.10 -22.60
N ARG A 105 52.60 -9.22 -22.19
CA ARG A 105 53.30 -10.51 -22.03
C ARG A 105 53.78 -11.06 -23.37
N ASP A 106 52.96 -10.91 -24.42
CA ASP A 106 53.31 -11.34 -25.78
C ASP A 106 54.47 -10.49 -26.32
N ALA A 107 54.42 -9.16 -26.15
CA ALA A 107 55.51 -8.25 -26.54
C ALA A 107 56.81 -8.53 -25.79
N MET A 108 56.73 -8.77 -24.47
CA MET A 108 57.89 -9.17 -23.65
C MET A 108 58.50 -10.51 -24.13
N THR A 109 57.65 -11.48 -24.48
CA THR A 109 58.10 -12.79 -24.98
C THR A 109 58.72 -12.68 -26.37
N ALA A 110 58.20 -11.80 -27.22
CA ALA A 110 58.77 -11.48 -28.52
C ALA A 110 60.06 -10.63 -28.42
N GLY A 111 60.44 -10.17 -27.23
CA GLY A 111 61.59 -9.29 -27.01
C GLY A 111 61.41 -7.88 -27.59
N VAL A 112 60.18 -7.49 -27.93
CA VAL A 112 59.86 -6.18 -28.50
C VAL A 112 59.41 -5.26 -27.39
N ALA A 113 60.20 -4.23 -27.10
CA ALA A 113 59.77 -3.14 -26.23
C ALA A 113 58.92 -2.16 -27.04
N GLU A 114 57.61 -2.18 -26.86
CA GLU A 114 56.69 -1.19 -27.43
C GLU A 114 56.23 -0.17 -26.38
N PRO A 115 56.78 1.06 -26.37
CA PRO A 115 56.36 2.11 -25.44
C PRO A 115 54.86 2.42 -25.48
N HIS A 116 54.22 2.25 -26.65
CA HIS A 116 52.78 2.47 -26.82
C HIS A 116 51.93 1.44 -26.05
N LEU A 117 52.37 0.18 -25.92
CA LEU A 117 51.68 -0.84 -25.13
C LEU A 117 51.74 -0.53 -23.63
N ILE A 118 52.87 -0.02 -23.16
CA ILE A 118 53.05 0.42 -21.76
C ILE A 118 52.09 1.57 -21.45
N ASN A 119 52.04 2.59 -22.30
CA ASN A 119 51.11 3.71 -22.13
C ASN A 119 49.65 3.26 -22.15
N LYS A 120 49.29 2.33 -23.07
CA LYS A 120 47.94 1.75 -23.14
C LYS A 120 47.57 0.97 -21.88
N ALA A 121 48.49 0.16 -21.37
CA ALA A 121 48.29 -0.58 -20.12
C ALA A 121 48.16 0.34 -18.90
N MET A 122 48.97 1.40 -18.81
CA MET A 122 48.86 2.40 -17.75
C MET A 122 47.51 3.13 -17.80
N MET A 123 47.04 3.51 -18.99
CA MET A 123 45.71 4.13 -19.15
C MET A 123 44.59 3.19 -18.70
N ALA A 124 44.63 1.92 -19.10
CA ALA A 124 43.63 0.94 -18.66
C ALA A 124 43.68 0.65 -17.16
N GLN A 125 44.87 0.68 -16.54
CA GLN A 125 45.01 0.58 -15.07
C GLN A 125 44.37 1.79 -14.38
N LEU A 126 44.62 3.01 -14.87
CA LEU A 126 43.99 4.21 -14.33
C LEU A 126 42.47 4.17 -14.50
N GLU A 127 41.97 3.71 -15.64
CA GLU A 127 40.53 3.57 -15.87
C GLU A 127 39.90 2.53 -14.94
N SER A 128 40.60 1.41 -14.69
CA SER A 128 40.15 0.37 -13.75
C SER A 128 40.09 0.84 -12.32
N VAL A 129 41.14 1.51 -11.83
CA VAL A 129 41.15 2.08 -10.48
C VAL A 129 40.03 3.12 -10.33
N ARG A 130 39.82 3.97 -11.34
CA ARG A 130 38.72 4.94 -11.33
C ARG A 130 37.35 4.27 -11.40
N ALA A 131 37.21 3.14 -12.09
CA ALA A 131 35.97 2.39 -12.15
C ALA A 131 35.66 1.71 -10.82
N ALA A 132 36.64 1.08 -10.18
CA ALA A 132 36.51 0.52 -8.84
C ALA A 132 36.13 1.60 -7.81
N GLN A 133 36.85 2.72 -7.77
CA GLN A 133 36.53 3.83 -6.85
C GLN A 133 35.15 4.44 -7.08
N ALA A 134 34.66 4.45 -8.32
CA ALA A 134 33.32 4.93 -8.63
C ALA A 134 32.23 3.95 -8.14
N ALA A 135 32.47 2.65 -8.29
CA ALA A 135 31.60 1.61 -7.75
C ALA A 135 31.55 1.67 -6.22
N ASP A 136 32.71 1.72 -5.56
CA ASP A 136 32.82 1.83 -4.09
C ASP A 136 32.05 3.04 -3.55
N ARG A 137 32.17 4.21 -4.21
CA ARG A 137 31.43 5.41 -3.80
C ARG A 137 29.93 5.27 -3.96
N LEU A 138 29.46 4.65 -5.04
CA LEU A 138 28.03 4.43 -5.26
C LEU A 138 27.46 3.48 -4.18
N GLU A 139 28.18 2.41 -3.85
CA GLU A 139 27.79 1.51 -2.76
C GLU A 139 27.74 2.25 -1.42
N LEU A 140 28.76 3.06 -1.11
CA LEU A 140 28.79 3.87 0.12
C LEU A 140 27.64 4.88 0.18
N ASP A 141 27.35 5.57 -0.93
CA ASP A 141 26.23 6.51 -1.02
C ASP A 141 24.89 5.79 -0.83
N GLY A 142 24.74 4.58 -1.39
CA GLY A 142 23.59 3.71 -1.17
C GLY A 142 23.41 3.33 0.31
N VAL A 143 24.47 2.82 0.94
CA VAL A 143 24.47 2.45 2.36
C VAL A 143 24.17 3.65 3.26
N LEU A 144 24.79 4.80 3.00
CA LEU A 144 24.53 6.03 3.74
C LEU A 144 23.07 6.50 3.57
N GLY A 145 22.51 6.35 2.37
CA GLY A 145 21.10 6.63 2.09
C GLY A 145 20.15 5.77 2.90
N GLU A 146 20.41 4.46 3.01
CA GLU A 146 19.64 3.52 3.83
C GLU A 146 19.78 3.79 5.33
N LEU A 147 21.00 4.05 5.81
CA LEU A 147 21.24 4.41 7.21
C LEU A 147 20.52 5.70 7.60
N ASN A 148 20.56 6.72 6.72
CA ASN A 148 19.87 7.98 6.97
C ASN A 148 18.34 7.78 7.00
N ALA A 149 17.79 6.94 6.12
CA ALA A 149 16.38 6.57 6.14
C ALA A 149 16.00 5.87 7.46
N LEU A 150 16.79 4.89 7.91
CA LEU A 150 16.57 4.19 9.19
C LEU A 150 16.62 5.13 10.40
N VAL A 151 17.55 6.10 10.41
CA VAL A 151 17.66 7.10 11.47
C VAL A 151 16.43 8.03 11.47
N GLN A 152 15.97 8.48 10.31
CA GLN A 152 14.74 9.29 10.20
C GLN A 152 13.51 8.51 10.66
N ASP A 153 13.41 7.23 10.29
CA ASP A 153 12.31 6.35 10.67
C ASP A 153 12.28 6.10 12.19
N ALA A 154 13.47 5.95 12.81
CA ALA A 154 13.61 5.84 14.25
C ALA A 154 13.24 7.15 14.97
N ALA A 155 13.67 8.30 14.45
CA ALA A 155 13.31 9.62 15.00
C ALA A 155 11.80 9.86 14.93
N ALA A 156 11.16 9.57 13.79
CA ALA A 156 9.72 9.71 13.62
C ALA A 156 8.91 8.79 14.54
N LYS A 157 9.44 7.59 14.86
CA LYS A 157 8.82 6.67 15.83
C LYS A 157 8.96 7.18 17.27
N ALA A 158 10.08 7.81 17.62
CA ALA A 158 10.29 8.40 18.93
C ALA A 158 9.34 9.59 19.18
N GLU A 159 9.19 10.50 18.21
CA GLU A 159 8.27 11.65 18.31
C GLU A 159 6.79 11.23 18.45
N LYS A 160 6.38 10.16 17.76
CA LYS A 160 5.03 9.61 17.88
C LYS A 160 4.76 8.93 19.22
N GLY A 161 5.79 8.35 19.84
CA GLY A 161 5.69 7.77 21.19
C GLY A 161 5.46 8.86 22.24
N GLU A 162 6.20 9.97 22.17
CA GLU A 162 6.04 11.10 23.09
C GLU A 162 4.67 11.81 22.98
N GLN A 163 4.04 11.81 21.80
CA GLN A 163 2.70 12.38 21.60
C GLN A 163 1.55 11.46 22.05
N GLN A 164 1.80 10.16 22.27
CA GLN A 164 0.80 9.23 22.79
C GLN A 164 0.80 9.16 24.32
N ASP A 165 1.90 9.54 24.96
CA ASP A 165 2.07 9.56 26.42
C ASP A 165 1.78 10.94 27.07
N ALA A 166 1.45 11.96 26.26
CA ALA A 166 1.06 13.31 26.70
C ALA A 166 -0.44 13.56 26.52
#